data_AF-A0A6L9KA52-F1
#
_entry.id   AF-A0A6L9KA52-F1
#
_cell.length_a   1.000
_cell.length_b   1.000
_cell.length_c   1.000
_cell.angle_alpha   90.00
_cell.angle_beta   90.00
_cell.angle_gamma   90.00
#
_symmetry.space_group_name_H-M   'P 1'
#
loop_
_entity.id
_entity.type
_entity.pdbx_description
1 polymer ?
#
loop_
_entity_poly.entity_id
_entity_poly.type
_entity_poly.pdbx_seq_one_letter_code
_entity_poly.pdbx_strand_id
1 'polypeptide(L)'
;MRKILKTEILHFILLTVISAGSLSCKHDPDISTSPQIGFNEIKSIINNKCSSCHGVAGSELFLIDSVRIMEFVVPFQPNSSLLFNTVTNTYSGNFMPPSPEVPLNKEQRTKLYMWIIQGANPKSISLSGNS
;
A
#
# COMPACT_ATOMS: atom_id res chain seq x y z
N MET A 1 -36.26 -45.36 20.49
CA MET A 1 -35.47 -44.91 19.32
C MET A 1 -35.21 -43.40 19.33
N ARG A 2 -34.43 -42.87 20.29
CA ARG A 2 -34.09 -41.41 20.35
C ARG A 2 -32.59 -41.12 20.59
N LYS A 3 -31.76 -42.16 20.68
CA LYS A 3 -30.32 -42.03 21.01
C LYS A 3 -29.42 -41.91 19.78
N ILE A 4 -29.87 -42.38 18.61
CA ILE A 4 -29.07 -42.43 17.37
C ILE A 4 -28.98 -41.04 16.70
N LEU A 5 -30.01 -40.20 16.82
CA LEU A 5 -30.03 -38.86 16.21
C LEU A 5 -29.02 -37.89 16.84
N LYS A 6 -28.64 -38.08 18.12
CA LYS A 6 -27.71 -37.17 18.82
C LYS A 6 -26.24 -37.48 18.51
N THR A 7 -25.91 -38.74 18.25
CA THR A 7 -24.53 -39.19 18.02
C THR A 7 -24.02 -38.77 16.64
N GLU A 8 -24.88 -38.80 15.62
CA GLU A 8 -24.53 -38.36 14.26
C GLU A 8 -24.36 -36.83 14.15
N ILE A 9 -25.21 -36.07 14.86
CA ILE A 9 -25.11 -34.59 14.90
C ILE A 9 -23.81 -34.15 15.61
N LEU A 10 -23.39 -34.88 16.65
CA LEU A 10 -22.16 -34.58 17.39
C LEU A 10 -20.88 -34.87 16.56
N HIS A 11 -20.90 -35.92 15.72
CA HIS A 11 -19.79 -36.23 14.81
C HIS A 11 -19.72 -35.23 13.63
N PHE A 12 -20.86 -34.78 13.12
CA PHE A 12 -20.89 -33.74 12.08
C PHE A 12 -20.32 -32.41 12.57
N ILE A 13 -20.61 -32.01 13.81
CA ILE A 13 -20.05 -30.78 14.41
C ILE A 13 -18.54 -30.91 14.57
N LEU A 14 -18.02 -32.09 14.97
CA LEU A 14 -16.59 -32.31 15.18
C LEU A 14 -15.77 -32.29 13.87
N LEU A 15 -16.33 -32.73 12.75
CA LEU A 15 -15.66 -32.70 11.43
C LEU A 15 -15.60 -31.30 10.80
N THR A 16 -16.55 -30.41 11.09
CA THR A 16 -16.55 -29.05 10.52
C THR A 16 -15.49 -28.11 11.11
N VAL A 17 -14.99 -28.38 12.31
CA VAL A 17 -13.99 -27.54 13.00
C VAL A 17 -12.59 -27.68 12.38
N ILE A 18 -12.32 -28.75 11.62
CA ILE A 18 -10.98 -29.04 11.06
C ILE A 18 -10.70 -28.21 9.78
N SER A 19 -11.71 -27.54 9.19
CA SER A 19 -11.57 -26.83 7.91
C SER A 19 -11.17 -25.35 8.01
N ALA A 20 -11.06 -24.75 9.20
CA ALA A 20 -10.86 -23.28 9.35
C ALA A 20 -9.42 -22.85 9.66
N GLY A 21 -8.43 -23.67 9.29
CA GLY A 21 -7.01 -23.34 9.42
C GLY A 21 -6.44 -22.68 8.16
N SER A 22 -7.02 -21.58 7.69
CA SER A 22 -6.34 -20.76 6.67
C SER A 22 -5.16 -20.06 7.34
N LEU A 23 -3.97 -20.67 7.31
CA LEU A 23 -2.73 -19.91 7.45
C LEU A 23 -2.62 -18.96 6.26
N SER A 24 -3.31 -17.84 6.36
CA SER A 24 -3.06 -16.67 5.52
C SER A 24 -1.70 -16.12 5.97
N CYS A 25 -0.64 -16.69 5.41
CA CYS A 25 0.69 -16.15 5.58
C CYS A 25 0.71 -14.78 4.87
N LYS A 26 0.53 -13.70 5.63
CA LYS A 26 1.02 -12.39 5.23
C LYS A 26 2.54 -12.51 5.27
N HIS A 27 3.16 -12.78 4.13
CA HIS A 27 4.60 -12.67 4.01
C HIS A 27 4.90 -11.18 3.95
N ASP A 28 5.44 -10.63 5.03
CA ASP A 28 6.03 -9.30 4.99
C ASP A 28 7.22 -9.37 4.02
N PRO A 29 7.36 -8.42 3.09
CA PRO A 29 8.48 -8.42 2.17
C PRO A 29 9.78 -8.36 2.96
N ASP A 30 10.74 -9.22 2.62
CA ASP A 30 12.09 -9.12 3.14
C ASP A 30 12.75 -7.86 2.56
N ILE A 31 12.73 -6.78 3.33
CA ILE A 31 13.29 -5.48 2.97
C ILE A 31 14.82 -5.50 3.05
N SER A 32 15.42 -6.47 3.76
CA SER A 32 16.87 -6.47 4.05
C SER A 32 17.74 -6.61 2.80
N THR A 33 17.20 -7.21 1.74
CA THR A 33 17.89 -7.43 0.46
C THR A 33 17.34 -6.57 -0.67
N SER A 34 16.30 -5.77 -0.42
CA SER A 34 15.68 -4.93 -1.45
C SER A 34 16.48 -3.63 -1.67
N PRO A 35 16.69 -3.20 -2.92
CA PRO A 35 17.28 -1.90 -3.20
C PRO A 35 16.52 -0.77 -2.49
N GLN A 36 17.27 0.18 -1.93
CA GLN A 36 16.67 1.36 -1.31
C GLN A 36 16.00 2.23 -2.37
N ILE A 37 14.71 2.52 -2.18
CA ILE A 37 13.99 3.50 -2.99
C ILE A 37 14.29 4.89 -2.46
N GLY A 38 14.85 5.74 -3.32
CA GLY A 38 15.11 7.14 -3.04
C GLY A 38 13.87 8.01 -3.19
N PHE A 39 13.83 9.12 -2.46
CA PHE A 39 12.81 10.12 -2.62
C PHE A 39 12.80 10.74 -4.04
N ASN A 40 13.93 10.74 -4.75
CA ASN A 40 13.98 11.20 -6.15
C ASN A 40 13.07 10.38 -7.08
N GLU A 41 12.98 9.06 -6.90
CA GLU A 41 12.06 8.22 -7.67
C GLU A 41 10.60 8.52 -7.32
N ILE A 42 10.31 8.72 -6.04
CA ILE A 42 8.97 9.08 -5.57
C ILE A 42 8.56 10.45 -6.09
N LYS A 43 9.46 11.44 -6.04
CA LYS A 43 9.23 12.77 -6.59
C LYS A 43 8.92 12.71 -8.09
N SER A 44 9.60 11.83 -8.84
CA SER A 44 9.29 11.61 -10.26
C SER A 44 7.86 11.06 -10.45
N ILE A 45 7.43 10.09 -9.64
CA ILE A 45 6.05 9.58 -9.67
C ILE A 45 5.05 10.69 -9.35
N ILE A 46 5.27 11.46 -8.29
CA ILE A 46 4.38 12.56 -7.89
C ILE A 46 4.30 13.62 -9.00
N ASN A 47 5.44 14.02 -9.56
CA ASN A 47 5.47 15.00 -10.65
C ASN A 47 4.68 14.54 -11.87
N ASN A 48 4.75 13.25 -12.21
CA ASN A 48 4.11 12.71 -13.41
C ASN A 48 2.64 12.37 -13.22
N LYS A 49 2.18 12.11 -11.98
CA LYS A 49 0.84 11.58 -11.70
C LYS A 49 -0.04 12.50 -10.87
N CYS A 50 0.54 13.48 -10.18
CA CYS A 50 -0.20 14.32 -9.25
C CYS A 50 -0.16 15.80 -9.66
N SER A 51 0.91 16.26 -10.30
CA SER A 51 1.13 17.70 -10.50
C SER A 51 0.12 18.41 -11.40
N SER A 52 -0.59 17.71 -12.28
CA SER A 52 -1.65 18.33 -13.09
C SER A 52 -2.77 18.93 -12.22
N CYS A 53 -3.06 18.33 -11.06
CA CYS A 53 -4.08 18.80 -10.12
C CYS A 53 -3.48 19.36 -8.82
N HIS A 54 -2.37 18.80 -8.36
CA HIS A 54 -1.72 19.12 -7.08
C HIS A 54 -0.40 19.87 -7.22
N GLY A 55 -0.03 20.29 -8.44
CA GLY A 55 1.17 21.07 -8.73
C GLY A 55 0.87 22.51 -9.15
N VAL A 56 -0.39 22.97 -8.99
CA VAL A 56 -0.84 24.32 -9.32
C VAL A 56 -1.02 25.13 -8.03
N ALA A 57 -0.43 26.32 -7.95
CA ALA A 57 -0.58 27.18 -6.79
C ALA A 57 -2.06 27.55 -6.59
N GLY A 58 -2.58 27.33 -5.38
CA GLY A 58 -3.99 27.56 -5.04
C GLY A 58 -4.89 26.32 -5.11
N SER A 59 -4.37 25.14 -5.47
CA SER A 59 -5.09 23.88 -5.23
C SER A 59 -5.30 23.64 -3.73
N GLU A 60 -6.38 22.93 -3.37
CA GLU A 60 -6.66 22.57 -1.96
C GLU A 60 -5.49 21.79 -1.32
N LEU A 61 -4.76 21.05 -2.14
CA LEU A 61 -3.59 20.27 -1.75
C LEU A 61 -2.48 20.46 -2.80
N PHE A 62 -1.32 20.92 -2.35
CA PHE A 62 -0.20 21.35 -3.19
C PHE A 62 1.09 20.57 -2.84
N LEU A 63 1.53 19.69 -3.75
CA LEU A 63 2.61 18.72 -3.55
C LEU A 63 3.93 19.15 -4.23
N ILE A 64 4.48 20.29 -3.81
CA ILE A 64 5.70 20.85 -4.44
C ILE A 64 7.02 20.29 -3.91
N ASP A 65 7.04 19.82 -2.67
CA ASP A 65 8.26 19.44 -1.98
C ASP A 65 8.05 18.24 -1.05
N SER A 66 9.16 17.77 -0.49
CA SER A 66 9.16 16.65 0.44
C SER A 66 8.41 16.96 1.73
N VAL A 67 8.38 18.20 2.21
CA VAL A 67 7.67 18.56 3.44
C VAL A 67 6.18 18.30 3.26
N ARG A 68 5.60 18.82 2.17
CA ARG A 68 4.18 18.63 1.84
C ARG A 68 3.84 17.17 1.56
N ILE A 69 4.69 16.44 0.85
CA ILE A 69 4.45 15.02 0.58
C ILE A 69 4.46 14.21 1.88
N MET A 70 5.38 14.51 2.80
CA MET A 70 5.52 13.79 4.06
C MET A 70 4.34 14.01 5.02
N GLU A 71 3.55 15.08 4.87
CA GLU A 71 2.29 15.28 5.63
C GLU A 71 1.29 14.12 5.42
N PHE A 72 1.40 13.39 4.31
CA PHE A 72 0.49 12.29 3.93
C PHE A 72 1.11 10.90 4.06
N VAL A 73 2.29 10.82 4.69
CA VAL A 73 3.10 9.60 4.78
C VAL A 73 3.40 9.30 6.24
N VAL A 74 3.11 8.07 6.64
CA VAL A 74 3.51 7.52 7.94
C VAL A 74 4.67 6.56 7.68
N PRO A 75 5.92 6.94 8.02
CA PRO A 75 7.09 6.06 7.86
C PRO A 75 6.85 4.66 8.43
N PHE A 76 7.34 3.65 7.73
CA PHE A 76 7.18 2.22 8.06
C PHE A 76 5.74 1.69 8.03
N GLN A 77 4.75 2.52 7.67
CA GLN A 77 3.33 2.14 7.70
C GLN A 77 2.61 2.54 6.40
N PRO A 78 2.81 1.79 5.30
CA PRO A 78 2.17 2.09 4.02
C PRO A 78 0.65 2.10 4.12
N ASN A 79 0.05 1.14 4.83
CA ASN A 79 -1.41 1.06 4.98
C ASN A 79 -1.99 2.16 5.89
N SER A 80 -1.15 2.84 6.69
CA SER A 80 -1.55 4.00 7.49
C SER A 80 -1.27 5.33 6.78
N SER A 81 -0.59 5.29 5.63
CA SER A 81 -0.23 6.48 4.86
C SER A 81 -1.35 6.86 3.90
N LEU A 82 -1.91 8.06 4.05
CA LEU A 82 -2.97 8.56 3.17
C LEU A 82 -2.54 8.53 1.71
N LEU A 83 -1.30 8.94 1.42
CA LEU A 83 -0.73 8.94 0.08
C LEU A 83 -0.85 7.57 -0.62
N PHE A 84 -0.57 6.49 0.11
CA PHE A 84 -0.61 5.13 -0.45
C PHE A 84 -2.04 4.60 -0.58
N ASN A 85 -2.88 4.84 0.43
CA ASN A 85 -4.28 4.40 0.41
C ASN A 85 -5.08 5.05 -0.74
N THR A 86 -4.85 6.34 -0.98
CA THR A 86 -5.53 7.11 -2.02
C THR A 86 -5.21 6.61 -3.44
N VAL A 87 -4.02 6.05 -3.68
CA VAL A 87 -3.64 5.51 -5.00
C VAL A 87 -3.86 4.01 -5.16
N THR A 88 -4.36 3.33 -4.13
CA THR A 88 -4.62 1.87 -4.13
C THR A 88 -6.10 1.52 -3.98
N ASN A 89 -6.89 2.35 -3.28
CA ASN A 89 -8.30 2.10 -3.07
C ASN A 89 -9.15 2.61 -4.24
N THR A 90 -9.25 1.81 -5.31
CA THR A 90 -9.95 2.14 -6.56
C THR A 90 -11.46 2.36 -6.41
N TYR A 91 -12.04 1.94 -5.29
CA TYR A 91 -13.47 2.10 -5.01
C TYR A 91 -13.77 3.34 -4.16
N SER A 92 -12.74 4.04 -3.69
CA SER A 92 -12.90 5.26 -2.92
C SER A 92 -13.29 6.43 -3.82
N GLY A 93 -14.22 7.27 -3.36
CA GLY A 93 -14.50 8.56 -4.02
C GLY A 93 -13.30 9.51 -3.99
N ASN A 94 -12.29 9.22 -3.18
CA ASN A 94 -11.04 9.96 -3.09
C ASN A 94 -9.89 9.24 -3.82
N PHE A 95 -10.18 8.29 -4.71
CA PHE A 95 -9.15 7.60 -5.49
C PHE A 95 -8.42 8.58 -6.40
N MET A 96 -7.08 8.50 -6.41
CA MET A 96 -6.24 9.38 -7.21
C MET A 96 -5.32 8.60 -8.17
N PRO A 97 -5.02 9.19 -9.34
CA PRO A 97 -5.63 10.40 -9.87
C PRO A 97 -7.10 10.17 -10.29
N PRO A 98 -7.94 11.22 -10.32
CA PRO A 98 -9.35 11.08 -10.67
C PRO A 98 -9.49 10.83 -12.18
N SER A 99 -10.59 10.16 -12.58
CA SER A 99 -10.93 10.05 -14.00
C SER A 99 -11.02 11.45 -14.65
N PRO A 100 -10.47 11.67 -15.85
CA PRO A 100 -10.00 10.68 -16.83
C PRO A 100 -8.50 10.34 -16.76
N GLU A 101 -7.78 10.80 -15.73
CA GLU A 101 -6.33 10.60 -15.64
C GLU A 101 -5.97 9.12 -15.44
N VAL A 102 -4.81 8.73 -15.99
CA VAL A 102 -4.36 7.34 -15.96
C VAL A 102 -3.83 6.99 -14.56
N PRO A 103 -4.38 5.97 -13.89
CA PRO A 103 -3.92 5.54 -12.58
C PRO A 103 -2.42 5.21 -12.52
N LEU A 104 -1.86 5.21 -11.31
CA LEU A 104 -0.53 4.65 -11.09
C LEU A 104 -0.54 3.18 -11.51
N ASN A 105 0.49 2.75 -12.23
CA ASN A 105 0.65 1.34 -12.57
C ASN A 105 1.17 0.53 -11.36
N LYS A 106 1.24 -0.80 -11.50
CA LYS A 106 1.68 -1.69 -10.41
C LYS A 106 3.08 -1.33 -9.91
N GLU A 107 4.03 -1.09 -10.80
CA GLU A 107 5.42 -0.77 -10.44
C GLU A 107 5.50 0.54 -9.62
N GLN A 108 4.79 1.57 -10.04
CA GLN A 108 4.73 2.85 -9.34
C GLN A 108 4.17 2.70 -7.93
N ARG A 109 3.09 1.93 -7.77
CA ARG A 109 2.52 1.62 -6.44
C ARG A 109 3.48 0.78 -5.60
N THR A 110 4.19 -0.17 -6.20
CA THR A 110 5.22 -0.95 -5.51
C THR A 110 6.35 -0.04 -5.03
N LYS A 111 6.88 0.86 -5.85
CA LYS A 111 7.93 1.81 -5.44
C LYS A 111 7.46 2.70 -4.29
N LEU A 112 6.22 3.18 -4.34
CA LEU A 112 5.64 3.96 -3.25
C LEU A 112 5.52 3.15 -1.95
N TYR A 113 5.01 1.91 -2.04
CA TYR A 113 4.96 1.00 -0.90
C TYR A 113 6.36 0.76 -0.30
N MET A 114 7.33 0.44 -1.15
CA MET A 114 8.70 0.10 -0.74
C MET A 114 9.40 1.29 -0.09
N TRP A 115 9.27 2.50 -0.66
CA TRP A 115 9.81 3.70 -0.03
C TRP A 115 9.19 3.96 1.35
N ILE A 116 7.88 3.76 1.52
CA ILE A 116 7.21 3.98 2.81
C ILE A 116 7.64 2.93 3.83
N ILE A 117 7.62 1.64 3.47
CA ILE A 117 7.99 0.54 4.39
C ILE A 117 9.49 0.60 4.74
N GLN A 118 10.34 1.19 3.89
CA GLN A 118 11.75 1.50 4.17
C GLN A 118 11.97 2.75 5.05
N GLY A 119 10.90 3.40 5.51
CA GLY A 119 10.98 4.54 6.44
C GLY A 119 10.84 5.92 5.80
N ALA A 120 10.48 6.01 4.51
CA ALA A 120 10.11 7.25 3.83
C ALA A 120 11.09 8.42 4.04
N ASN A 121 12.39 8.20 3.87
CA ASN A 121 13.38 9.27 4.06
C ASN A 121 13.27 10.33 2.94
N PRO A 122 12.91 11.60 3.24
CA PRO A 122 12.74 12.64 2.21
C PRO A 122 14.06 13.14 1.60
N LYS A 123 15.21 12.71 2.14
CA LYS A 123 16.55 13.06 1.66
C LYS A 123 17.26 11.91 0.96
N SER A 124 16.63 10.72 0.87
CA SER A 124 17.27 9.57 0.23
C SER A 124 17.35 9.72 -1.28
N ILE A 125 18.44 9.20 -1.84
CA ILE A 125 18.62 8.99 -3.29
C ILE A 125 18.72 7.49 -3.49
N SER A 126 18.11 6.98 -4.55
CA SER A 126 18.19 5.56 -4.88
C SER A 126 19.65 5.20 -5.11
N LEU A 127 20.16 4.24 -4.35
CA LEU A 127 21.50 3.73 -4.54
C LEU A 127 21.44 2.80 -5.76
N SER A 128 22.07 3.19 -6.87
CA SER A 128 22.32 2.23 -7.95
C SER A 128 23.20 1.14 -7.36
N GLY A 129 22.72 -0.11 -7.36
CA GLY A 129 23.54 -1.23 -6.91
C GLY A 129 24.78 -1.34 -7.78
N ASN A 130 25.95 -1.12 -7.18
CA ASN A 130 27.21 -1.56 -7.74
C ASN A 130 27.35 -3.02 -7.28
N SER A 131 26.95 -3.96 -8.13
CA SER A 131 27.32 -5.37 -8.00
C SER A 131 28.35 -5.70 -9.06
#